data_AF-A0A672YHR1-F1
#
_entry.id   AF-A0A672YHR1-F1
#
_cell.length_a   1.000
_cell.length_b   1.000
_cell.length_c   1.000
_cell.angle_alpha   90.00
_cell.angle_beta   90.00
_cell.angle_gamma   90.00
#
_symmetry.space_group_name_H-M   'P 1'
#
loop_
_entity.id
_entity.type
_entity.pdbx_description
1 polymer ?
#
loop_
_entity_poly.entity_id
_entity_poly.type
_entity_poly.pdbx_seq_one_letter_code
_entity_poly.pdbx_strand_id
1 'polypeptide(L)'
;RDSAFQLILQSARGSSASSPAELRPQLHSPPETPSVRGRDNIMAFIQLPSNEVPPSTVSGTSISEKLQDIYTKNMLFQMHMSKVKEDQDTVWGVQSDSTFWSLLTSVTDRLGHFLGKMERVLEAQDPKVPLPTSPPPLQVSHSNNYDNKVYGWAVIFRLEKWIGEVQKVLPDVTGVCK
;
A
#
# COMPACT_ATOMS: atom_id res chain seq x y z
N ARG A 1 11.83 -12.68 6.48
CA ARG A 1 10.59 -13.17 5.82
C ARG A 1 10.07 -12.05 4.92
N ASP A 2 10.98 -11.41 4.17
CA ASP A 2 10.87 -10.03 3.64
C ASP A 2 11.26 -9.95 2.16
N SER A 3 11.34 -11.09 1.48
CA SER A 3 11.91 -11.17 0.13
C SER A 3 10.98 -10.58 -0.94
N ALA A 4 9.67 -10.70 -0.74
CA ALA A 4 8.65 -10.23 -1.66
C ALA A 4 8.63 -8.69 -1.78
N PHE A 5 8.78 -7.99 -0.66
CA PHE A 5 8.75 -6.53 -0.63
C PHE A 5 10.02 -5.91 -1.24
N GLN A 6 11.17 -6.56 -1.02
CA GLN A 6 12.43 -6.18 -1.67
C GLN A 6 12.38 -6.42 -3.18
N LEU A 7 11.67 -7.45 -3.66
CA LEU A 7 11.50 -7.72 -5.09
C LEU A 7 10.69 -6.64 -5.80
N ILE A 8 9.68 -6.04 -5.16
CA ILE A 8 8.94 -4.88 -5.69
C ILE A 8 9.87 -3.67 -5.85
N LEU A 9 10.73 -3.42 -4.85
CA LEU A 9 11.69 -2.31 -4.90
C LEU A 9 12.82 -2.56 -5.90
N GLN A 10 13.16 -3.83 -6.17
CA GLN A 10 14.19 -4.20 -7.14
C GLN A 10 13.70 -4.19 -8.59
N SER A 11 12.43 -4.53 -8.87
CA SER A 11 11.90 -4.44 -10.25
C SER A 11 11.81 -3.00 -10.74
N ALA A 12 11.66 -2.03 -9.84
CA ALA A 12 11.76 -0.60 -10.12
C ALA A 12 13.20 -0.13 -10.45
N ARG A 13 14.22 -0.97 -10.25
CA ARG A 13 15.65 -0.63 -10.44
C ARG A 13 16.31 -1.24 -11.69
N GLY A 14 15.62 -2.05 -12.50
CA GLY A 14 16.28 -2.82 -13.55
C GLY A 14 15.56 -2.85 -14.89
N SER A 15 15.90 -1.91 -15.78
CA SER A 15 15.99 -2.19 -17.21
C SER A 15 17.04 -1.29 -17.86
N SER A 16 18.30 -1.69 -17.74
CA SER A 16 19.32 -1.36 -18.73
C SER A 16 19.96 -2.67 -19.14
N ALA A 17 19.32 -3.32 -20.10
CA ALA A 17 19.93 -4.40 -20.85
C ALA A 17 20.94 -3.77 -21.82
N SER A 18 22.17 -4.24 -21.70
CA SER A 18 23.33 -3.99 -22.54
C SER A 18 23.12 -4.40 -24.00
N SER A 19 23.69 -3.60 -24.92
CA SER A 19 24.07 -4.00 -26.28
C SER A 19 25.54 -3.56 -26.51
N PRO A 20 26.33 -4.25 -27.35
CA PRO A 20 27.78 -4.36 -27.16
C PRO A 20 28.62 -3.28 -27.87
N ALA A 21 29.79 -3.07 -27.27
CA ALA A 21 31.06 -2.50 -27.75
C ALA A 21 31.11 -1.86 -29.15
N GLU A 22 31.56 -0.60 -29.22
CA GLU A 22 32.92 -0.28 -29.71
C GLU A 22 33.33 1.20 -29.51
N LEU A 23 34.64 1.38 -29.32
CA LEU A 23 35.49 2.57 -29.53
C LEU A 23 35.39 3.77 -28.56
N ARG A 24 36.35 3.77 -27.62
CA ARG A 24 36.92 4.94 -26.93
C ARG A 24 37.83 5.73 -27.92
N PRO A 25 38.04 7.06 -27.76
CA PRO A 25 38.93 7.53 -26.69
C PRO A 25 38.62 8.90 -26.00
N GLN A 26 39.00 8.93 -24.72
CA GLN A 26 39.65 10.00 -23.94
C GLN A 26 38.91 11.30 -23.51
N LEU A 27 38.97 11.49 -22.18
CA LEU A 27 39.14 12.72 -21.40
C LEU A 27 37.94 13.67 -21.16
N HIS A 28 37.22 13.44 -20.06
CA HIS A 28 36.92 14.44 -19.02
C HIS A 28 36.37 13.72 -17.78
N SER A 29 36.93 14.01 -16.61
CA SER A 29 36.44 13.48 -15.33
C SER A 29 35.02 14.01 -15.08
N PRO A 30 34.02 13.16 -14.77
CA PRO A 30 32.71 13.65 -14.36
C PRO A 30 32.74 14.09 -12.89
N PRO A 31 31.93 15.10 -12.50
CA PRO A 31 31.80 15.51 -11.12
C PRO A 31 31.19 14.37 -10.29
N GLU A 32 31.66 14.24 -9.05
CA GLU A 32 31.17 13.26 -8.09
C GLU A 32 29.64 13.25 -8.06
N THR A 33 29.06 12.10 -8.42
CA THR A 33 27.63 11.87 -8.27
C THR A 33 27.29 11.86 -6.79
N PRO A 34 26.33 12.67 -6.33
CA PRO A 34 25.88 12.60 -4.95
C PRO A 34 25.28 11.21 -4.73
N SER A 35 25.89 10.46 -3.80
CA SER A 35 25.43 9.18 -3.30
C SER A 35 23.94 9.27 -2.94
N VAL A 36 23.08 8.79 -3.84
CA VAL A 36 21.63 8.80 -3.68
C VAL A 36 21.25 7.84 -2.56
N ARG A 37 21.07 8.40 -1.36
CA ARG A 37 20.44 7.76 -0.20
C ARG A 37 18.95 7.52 -0.55
N GLY A 38 18.70 6.41 -1.24
CA GLY A 38 17.45 6.09 -1.95
C GLY A 38 16.20 5.79 -1.10
N ARG A 39 16.11 6.31 0.12
CA ARG A 39 14.87 6.29 0.92
C ARG A 39 14.27 7.68 1.12
N ASP A 40 15.11 8.70 1.22
CA ASP A 40 14.68 10.03 1.61
C ASP A 40 14.03 10.80 0.45
N ASN A 41 14.36 10.44 -0.81
CA ASN A 41 13.79 11.07 -2.00
C ASN A 41 12.40 10.53 -2.39
N ILE A 42 12.01 9.31 -2.00
CA ILE A 42 10.68 8.75 -2.36
C ILE A 42 9.58 9.48 -1.58
N MET A 43 9.87 9.92 -0.35
CA MET A 43 8.94 10.65 0.51
C MET A 43 8.45 11.97 -0.10
N ALA A 44 9.27 12.64 -0.93
CA ALA A 44 8.91 13.89 -1.59
C ALA A 44 7.92 13.68 -2.77
N PHE A 45 7.91 12.50 -3.38
CA PHE A 45 7.02 12.19 -4.52
C PHE A 45 5.63 11.69 -4.10
N ILE A 46 5.47 11.26 -2.84
CA ILE A 46 4.20 10.70 -2.31
C ILE A 46 3.50 11.73 -1.41
N GLN A 47 3.48 12.99 -1.83
CA GLN A 47 2.62 14.03 -1.25
C GLN A 47 1.35 14.17 -2.11
N LEU A 48 0.64 13.07 -2.34
CA LEU A 48 -0.75 13.18 -2.81
C LEU A 48 -1.58 13.86 -1.73
N PRO A 49 -2.52 14.73 -2.11
CA PRO A 49 -3.37 15.42 -1.15
C PRO A 49 -4.06 14.40 -0.24
N SER A 50 -4.22 14.79 1.03
CA SER A 50 -4.63 13.89 2.12
C SER A 50 -5.99 13.22 1.89
N ASN A 51 -6.81 13.75 0.99
CA ASN A 51 -8.22 13.41 0.78
C ASN A 51 -8.46 12.20 -0.14
N GLU A 52 -7.53 11.85 -1.02
CA GLU A 52 -7.78 10.81 -2.05
C GLU A 52 -7.45 9.39 -1.62
N VAL A 53 -6.68 9.21 -0.55
CA VAL A 53 -6.31 7.88 -0.05
C VAL A 53 -6.50 7.81 1.47
N PRO A 54 -6.75 6.63 2.05
CA PRO A 54 -7.14 6.53 3.45
C PRO A 54 -6.03 7.04 4.39
N PRO A 55 -6.39 7.65 5.52
CA PRO A 55 -5.40 8.08 6.51
C PRO A 55 -4.74 6.86 7.15
N SER A 56 -3.44 6.98 7.46
CA SER A 56 -2.68 5.89 8.06
C SER A 56 -2.77 5.80 9.58
N THR A 57 -3.50 6.72 10.22
CA THR A 57 -3.67 6.73 11.68
C THR A 57 -4.76 5.76 12.11
N VAL A 58 -4.71 5.32 13.37
CA VAL A 58 -5.85 4.67 14.04
C VAL A 58 -6.48 5.68 14.98
N SER A 59 -7.78 5.90 14.82
CA SER A 59 -8.58 6.82 15.63
C SER A 59 -9.36 6.08 16.70
N GLY A 60 -9.77 6.77 17.76
CA GLY A 60 -10.54 6.19 18.86
C GLY A 60 -9.81 6.22 20.19
N THR A 61 -10.57 6.42 21.24
CA THR A 61 -10.09 6.50 22.63
C THR A 61 -10.16 5.14 23.31
N SER A 62 -11.23 4.38 23.06
CA SER A 62 -11.41 3.02 23.59
C SER A 62 -10.89 1.95 22.62
N ILE A 63 -10.68 0.73 23.13
CA ILE A 63 -10.29 -0.42 22.29
C ILE A 63 -11.38 -0.72 21.24
N SER A 64 -12.65 -0.66 21.62
CA SER A 64 -13.78 -0.89 20.71
C SER A 64 -13.81 0.15 19.57
N GLU A 65 -13.67 1.43 19.90
CA GLU A 65 -13.59 2.51 18.90
C GLU A 65 -12.40 2.31 17.95
N LYS A 66 -11.23 1.95 18.48
CA LYS A 66 -10.05 1.65 17.66
C LYS A 66 -10.27 0.45 16.75
N LEU A 67 -10.94 -0.61 17.24
CA LEU A 67 -11.26 -1.79 16.42
C LEU A 67 -12.24 -1.45 15.30
N GLN A 68 -13.26 -0.64 15.56
CA GLN A 68 -14.18 -0.16 14.53
C GLN A 68 -13.47 0.70 13.49
N ASP A 69 -12.60 1.62 13.93
CA ASP A 69 -11.81 2.45 13.03
C ASP A 69 -10.87 1.61 12.14
N ILE A 70 -10.21 0.61 12.72
CA ILE A 70 -9.38 -0.36 11.97
C ILE A 70 -10.24 -1.12 10.96
N TYR A 71 -11.42 -1.59 11.36
CA TYR A 71 -12.34 -2.28 10.46
C TYR A 71 -12.74 -1.41 9.27
N THR A 72 -13.20 -0.18 9.52
CA THR A 72 -13.60 0.77 8.46
C THR A 72 -12.43 1.11 7.54
N LYS A 73 -11.24 1.38 8.09
CA LYS A 73 -10.05 1.68 7.27
C LYS A 73 -9.59 0.47 6.45
N ASN A 74 -9.74 -0.76 6.97
CA ASN A 74 -9.46 -1.96 6.20
C ASN A 74 -10.35 -2.07 4.96
N MET A 75 -11.66 -1.81 5.11
CA MET A 75 -12.59 -1.76 3.97
C MET A 75 -12.16 -0.72 2.93
N LEU A 76 -11.80 0.48 3.38
CA LEU A 76 -11.29 1.53 2.50
C LEU A 76 -10.04 1.07 1.75
N PHE A 77 -9.00 0.60 2.46
CA PHE A 77 -7.78 0.12 1.81
C PHE A 77 -8.04 -1.02 0.82
N GLN A 78 -8.99 -1.92 1.08
CA GLN A 78 -9.37 -2.97 0.13
C GLN A 78 -9.96 -2.38 -1.17
N MET A 79 -10.80 -1.35 -1.07
CA MET A 79 -11.34 -0.64 -2.24
C MET A 79 -10.24 0.07 -3.03
N HIS A 80 -9.36 0.81 -2.33
CA HIS A 80 -8.24 1.50 -2.97
C HIS A 80 -7.27 0.51 -3.64
N MET A 81 -6.94 -0.61 -3.00
CA MET A 81 -6.07 -1.65 -3.58
C MET A 81 -6.71 -2.33 -4.80
N SER A 82 -8.04 -2.54 -4.78
CA SER A 82 -8.77 -3.03 -5.95
C SER A 82 -8.66 -2.06 -7.13
N LYS A 83 -8.76 -0.75 -6.87
CA LYS A 83 -8.57 0.27 -7.90
C LYS A 83 -7.15 0.29 -8.45
N VAL A 84 -6.13 0.21 -7.59
CA VAL A 84 -4.73 0.11 -8.03
C VAL A 84 -4.50 -1.12 -8.92
N LYS A 85 -5.15 -2.24 -8.60
CA LYS A 85 -5.09 -3.45 -9.42
C LYS A 85 -5.80 -3.27 -10.76
N GLU A 86 -6.96 -2.63 -10.80
CA GLU A 86 -7.65 -2.27 -12.05
C GLU A 86 -6.78 -1.34 -12.93
N ASP A 87 -6.16 -0.32 -12.34
CA ASP A 87 -5.29 0.61 -13.06
C ASP A 87 -4.03 -0.10 -13.58
N GLN A 88 -3.48 -1.05 -12.84
CA GLN A 88 -2.35 -1.86 -13.30
C GLN A 88 -2.67 -2.63 -14.59
N ASP A 89 -3.86 -3.24 -14.65
CA ASP A 89 -4.33 -4.07 -15.76
C ASP A 89 -4.67 -3.20 -16.99
N THR A 90 -5.42 -2.11 -16.75
CA THR A 90 -5.99 -1.28 -17.82
C THR A 90 -5.03 -0.19 -18.32
N VAL A 91 -4.19 0.36 -17.45
CA VAL A 91 -3.38 1.56 -17.74
C VAL A 91 -1.92 1.21 -17.98
N TRP A 92 -1.35 0.26 -17.23
CA TRP A 92 0.09 -0.01 -17.28
C TRP A 92 0.44 -1.21 -18.16
N GLY A 93 -0.56 -1.94 -18.67
CA GLY A 93 -0.36 -3.08 -19.57
C GLY A 93 0.53 -4.16 -18.98
N VAL A 94 0.65 -4.20 -17.65
CA VAL A 94 1.49 -5.17 -16.96
C VAL A 94 0.70 -6.47 -16.90
N GLN A 95 1.30 -7.51 -17.47
CA GLN A 95 0.68 -8.81 -17.52
C GLN A 95 0.36 -9.32 -16.10
N SER A 96 -0.80 -9.98 -16.00
CA SER A 96 -1.34 -10.57 -14.77
C SER A 96 -0.46 -11.68 -14.19
N ASP A 97 0.57 -12.10 -14.90
CA ASP A 97 1.61 -13.05 -14.46
C ASP A 97 2.82 -12.39 -13.79
N SER A 98 2.87 -11.05 -13.75
CA SER A 98 3.97 -10.33 -13.13
C SER A 98 4.04 -10.56 -11.62
N THR A 99 5.26 -10.57 -11.08
CA THR A 99 5.51 -10.63 -9.63
C THR A 99 4.81 -9.49 -8.89
N PHE A 100 4.70 -8.31 -9.51
CA PHE A 100 4.00 -7.19 -8.90
C PHE A 100 2.49 -7.47 -8.74
N TRP A 101 1.85 -8.02 -9.78
CA TRP A 101 0.44 -8.37 -9.75
C TRP A 101 0.10 -9.43 -8.70
N SER A 102 0.93 -10.47 -8.58
CA SER A 102 0.73 -11.50 -7.57
C SER A 102 0.88 -10.95 -6.15
N LEU A 103 1.76 -9.98 -5.94
CA LEU A 103 1.92 -9.29 -4.66
C LEU A 103 0.75 -8.38 -4.33
N LEU A 104 0.25 -7.61 -5.28
CA LEU A 104 -0.98 -6.83 -5.09
C LEU A 104 -2.16 -7.75 -4.72
N THR A 105 -2.32 -8.86 -5.44
CA THR A 105 -3.38 -9.85 -5.17
C THR A 105 -3.23 -10.42 -3.76
N SER A 106 -2.03 -10.84 -3.37
CA SER A 106 -1.77 -11.36 -2.03
C SER A 106 -2.09 -10.34 -0.93
N VAL A 107 -1.77 -9.06 -1.14
CA VAL A 107 -2.10 -7.99 -0.18
C VAL A 107 -3.61 -7.82 -0.07
N THR A 108 -4.34 -7.73 -1.20
CA THR A 108 -5.79 -7.58 -1.21
C THR A 108 -6.49 -8.76 -0.53
N ASP A 109 -6.05 -9.99 -0.79
CA ASP A 109 -6.61 -11.19 -0.14
C ASP A 109 -6.37 -11.17 1.38
N ARG A 110 -5.18 -10.74 1.80
CA ARG A 110 -4.85 -10.61 3.23
C ARG A 110 -5.67 -9.53 3.92
N LEU A 111 -5.98 -8.42 3.25
CA LEU A 111 -6.90 -7.41 3.77
C LEU A 111 -8.32 -7.98 3.93
N GLY A 112 -8.80 -8.76 2.94
CA GLY A 112 -10.09 -9.46 3.04
C GLY A 112 -10.15 -10.46 4.19
N HIS A 113 -9.10 -11.29 4.34
CA HIS A 113 -8.99 -12.21 5.48
C HIS A 113 -8.91 -11.49 6.82
N PHE A 114 -8.22 -10.35 6.88
CA PHE A 114 -8.16 -9.54 8.09
C PHE A 114 -9.53 -8.94 8.42
N LEU A 115 -10.29 -8.51 7.41
CA LEU A 115 -11.66 -8.00 7.57
C LEU A 115 -12.54 -9.06 8.24
N GLY A 116 -12.62 -10.26 7.66
CA GLY A 116 -13.46 -11.33 8.21
C GLY A 116 -13.05 -11.80 9.61
N LYS A 117 -11.78 -11.61 10.00
CA LYS A 117 -11.35 -11.83 11.40
C LYS A 117 -11.85 -10.70 12.32
N MET A 118 -11.76 -9.46 11.86
CA MET A 118 -12.23 -8.30 12.63
C MET A 118 -13.75 -8.33 12.81
N GLU A 119 -14.52 -8.74 11.81
CA GLU A 119 -15.98 -8.95 11.92
C GLU A 119 -16.30 -9.88 13.09
N ARG A 120 -15.67 -11.07 13.11
CA ARG A 120 -15.88 -12.06 14.18
C ARG A 120 -15.48 -11.53 15.56
N VAL A 121 -14.42 -10.73 15.65
CA VAL A 121 -13.98 -10.14 16.93
C VAL A 121 -14.99 -9.10 17.41
N LEU A 122 -15.45 -8.23 16.52
CA LEU A 122 -16.44 -7.19 16.83
C LEU A 122 -17.78 -7.82 17.25
N GLU A 123 -18.26 -8.82 16.51
CA GLU A 123 -19.46 -9.59 16.84
C GLU A 123 -19.36 -10.29 18.20
N ALA A 124 -18.17 -10.83 18.53
CA ALA A 124 -17.95 -11.49 19.81
C ALA A 124 -17.85 -10.52 21.00
N GLN A 125 -17.34 -9.29 20.77
CA GLN A 125 -17.21 -8.29 21.83
C GLN A 125 -18.54 -7.65 22.21
N ASP A 126 -19.36 -7.26 21.23
CA ASP A 126 -20.69 -6.73 21.50
C ASP A 126 -21.65 -7.03 20.33
N PRO A 127 -22.46 -8.10 20.43
CA PRO A 127 -23.42 -8.48 19.39
C PRO A 127 -24.48 -7.41 19.10
N LYS A 128 -24.64 -6.41 19.97
CA LYS A 128 -25.62 -5.33 19.79
C LYS A 128 -25.07 -4.15 19.03
N VAL A 129 -23.75 -4.05 18.89
CA VAL A 129 -23.12 -2.96 18.14
C VAL A 129 -23.04 -3.38 16.66
N PRO A 130 -23.77 -2.70 15.77
CA PRO A 130 -23.72 -3.04 14.36
C PRO A 130 -22.32 -2.78 13.80
N LEU A 131 -21.87 -3.66 12.91
CA LEU A 131 -20.65 -3.41 12.14
C LEU A 131 -20.80 -2.08 11.36
N PRO A 132 -19.71 -1.30 11.23
CA PRO A 132 -19.72 -0.12 10.38
C PRO A 132 -20.22 -0.46 8.98
N THR A 133 -21.17 0.33 8.47
CA THR A 133 -21.68 0.21 7.10
C THR A 133 -20.54 0.35 6.11
N SER A 134 -20.63 -0.39 5.00
CA SER A 134 -19.66 -0.27 3.91
C SER A 134 -19.47 1.19 3.50
N PRO A 135 -18.22 1.66 3.35
CA PRO A 135 -17.96 3.00 2.83
C PRO A 135 -18.57 3.18 1.43
N PRO A 136 -18.86 4.43 1.03
CA PRO A 136 -19.40 4.72 -0.30
C PRO A 136 -18.43 4.27 -1.40
N PRO A 137 -18.94 4.01 -2.62
CA PRO A 137 -18.11 3.66 -3.76
C PRO A 137 -16.96 4.65 -3.98
N LEU A 138 -15.80 4.11 -4.35
CA LEU A 138 -14.60 4.91 -4.56
C LEU A 138 -14.78 5.81 -5.79
N GLN A 139 -14.66 7.12 -5.60
CA GLN A 139 -14.75 8.12 -6.67
C GLN A 139 -13.38 8.72 -6.98
N VAL A 140 -12.42 7.86 -7.27
CA VAL A 140 -11.07 8.28 -7.69
C VAL A 140 -10.91 7.97 -9.18
N SER A 141 -10.71 9.02 -9.96
CA SER A 141 -10.36 8.92 -11.37
C SER A 141 -9.27 9.94 -11.70
N HIS A 142 -8.24 9.50 -12.41
CA HIS A 142 -7.17 10.39 -12.86
C HIS A 142 -7.17 10.47 -14.38
N SER A 143 -6.90 11.66 -14.91
CA SER A 143 -6.94 11.96 -16.34
C SER A 143 -5.72 11.42 -17.10
N ASN A 144 -4.63 11.08 -16.40
CA ASN A 144 -3.42 10.58 -17.02
C ASN A 144 -2.80 9.40 -16.26
N ASN A 145 -1.97 8.64 -16.98
CA ASN A 145 -1.37 7.41 -16.48
C ASN A 145 -0.34 7.64 -15.37
N TYR A 146 0.28 8.82 -15.33
CA TYR A 146 1.26 9.17 -14.31
C TYR A 146 0.59 9.36 -12.96
N ASP A 147 -0.53 10.08 -12.91
CA ASP A 147 -1.29 10.31 -11.68
C ASP A 147 -1.85 9.00 -11.09
N ASN A 148 -2.31 8.07 -11.94
CA ASN A 148 -2.67 6.71 -11.49
C ASN A 148 -1.49 5.99 -10.81
N LYS A 149 -0.26 6.17 -11.31
CA LYS A 149 0.94 5.57 -10.69
C LYS A 149 1.24 6.20 -9.34
N VAL A 150 1.24 7.52 -9.27
CA VAL A 150 1.48 8.26 -8.02
C VAL A 150 0.43 7.85 -6.97
N TYR A 151 -0.83 7.72 -7.38
CA TYR A 151 -1.92 7.22 -6.56
C TYR A 151 -1.67 5.81 -6.03
N GLY A 152 -1.31 4.87 -6.91
CA GLY A 152 -1.00 3.50 -6.49
C GLY A 152 0.13 3.45 -5.45
N TRP A 153 1.20 4.23 -5.65
CA TRP A 153 2.27 4.34 -4.68
C TRP A 153 1.82 4.94 -3.34
N ALA A 154 0.97 5.96 -3.36
CA ALA A 154 0.44 6.53 -2.12
C ALA A 154 -0.45 5.58 -1.35
N VAL A 155 -1.31 4.81 -2.03
CA VAL A 155 -2.14 3.77 -1.39
C VAL A 155 -1.25 2.75 -0.69
N ILE A 156 -0.26 2.20 -1.40
CA ILE A 156 0.64 1.18 -0.85
C ILE A 156 1.43 1.73 0.34
N PHE A 157 1.95 2.94 0.22
CA PHE A 157 2.75 3.56 1.27
C PHE A 157 1.93 3.90 2.52
N ARG A 158 0.71 4.43 2.35
CA ARG A 158 -0.18 4.69 3.49
C ARG A 158 -0.68 3.40 4.13
N LEU A 159 -0.91 2.35 3.33
CA LEU A 159 -1.26 1.03 3.84
C LEU A 159 -0.15 0.45 4.73
N GLU A 160 1.10 0.54 4.30
CA GLU A 160 2.25 0.10 5.10
C GLU A 160 2.31 0.82 6.45
N LYS A 161 2.19 2.16 6.44
CA LYS A 161 2.14 2.95 7.68
C LYS A 161 0.96 2.56 8.57
N TRP A 162 -0.21 2.38 7.97
CA TRP A 162 -1.43 2.02 8.71
C TRP A 162 -1.31 0.65 9.37
N ILE A 163 -0.77 -0.36 8.67
CA ILE A 163 -0.50 -1.68 9.26
C ILE A 163 0.43 -1.54 10.47
N GLY A 164 1.42 -0.66 10.39
CA GLY A 164 2.31 -0.35 11.52
C GLY A 164 1.57 0.21 12.74
N GLU A 165 0.55 1.06 12.54
CA GLU A 165 -0.30 1.55 13.64
C GLU A 165 -1.25 0.47 14.18
N VAL A 166 -1.86 -0.33 13.29
CA VAL A 166 -2.73 -1.47 13.68
C VAL A 166 -1.98 -2.45 14.58
N GLN A 167 -0.73 -2.77 14.25
CA GLN A 167 0.10 -3.69 15.03
C GLN A 167 0.39 -3.20 16.45
N LYS A 168 0.28 -1.90 16.72
CA LYS A 168 0.43 -1.35 18.08
C LYS A 168 -0.84 -1.53 18.92
N VAL A 169 -2.01 -1.63 18.27
CA VAL A 169 -3.32 -1.73 18.94
C VAL A 169 -3.71 -3.18 19.23
N LEU A 170 -3.44 -4.09 18.30
CA LEU A 170 -3.89 -5.49 18.42
C LEU A 170 -3.33 -6.29 19.61
N PRO A 171 -2.08 -6.07 20.10
CA PRO A 171 -1.57 -6.76 21.29
C PRO A 171 -2.46 -6.55 22.52
N ASP A 172 -2.99 -5.33 22.70
CA ASP A 172 -3.86 -4.97 23.82
C ASP A 172 -5.21 -5.71 23.77
N VAL A 173 -5.65 -6.11 22.58
CA VAL A 173 -6.90 -6.87 22.36
C VAL A 173 -6.72 -8.34 22.70
N THR A 174 -5.55 -8.91 22.38
CA THR A 174 -5.27 -10.34 22.67
C THR A 174 -5.05 -10.66 24.14
N GLY A 175 -4.78 -9.64 24.97
CA GLY A 175 -4.74 -9.78 26.43
C GLY A 175 -6.12 -9.89 27.09
N VAL A 176 -7.19 -9.50 26.38
CA VAL A 176 -8.57 -9.45 26.90
C VAL A 176 -9.32 -10.78 26.67
N CYS A 177 -8.86 -11.64 25.75
CA CYS A 177 -9.46 -12.95 25.45
C CYS A 177 -8.74 -14.12 26.15
N LYS A 178 -8.39 -13.98 27.43
CA LYS A 178 -7.93 -15.10 28.26
C LYS A 178 -9.00 -15.53 29.26
#